data_AF-A0A9Q0V894-F1
#
_entry.id   AF-A0A9Q0V894-F1
#
_cell.length_a   1.000
_cell.length_b   1.000
_cell.length_c   1.000
_cell.angle_alpha   90.00
_cell.angle_beta   90.00
_cell.angle_gamma   90.00
#
_symmetry.space_group_name_H-M   'P 1'
#
loop_
_entity.id
_entity.type
_entity.pdbx_description
1 polymer ?
#
loop_
_entity_poly.entity_id
_entity_poly.type
_entity_poly.pdbx_seq_one_letter_code
_entity_poly.pdbx_strand_id
1 'polypeptide(L)'
;MLCFDWQDDLTTTLVQQCRQSQLTVQRIIEMAGDNEALLFEALNANDEIQKVLSKYEELKTPSVVPSAPEPAMIPVAVEPDSPVHAKEDALVRKPAGSRGGIHGGSNDDMMDDLDEMIFGKKGGGTSQVVHDPKQQQSSKDDLITF
;
A
#
# COMPACT_ATOMS: atom_id res chain seq x y z
N MET A 1 17.46 -3.64 14.15
CA MET A 1 16.57 -4.65 14.73
C MET A 1 15.28 -4.02 15.27
N LEU A 2 15.35 -2.89 16.00
CA LEU A 2 14.21 -2.28 16.70
C LEU A 2 13.01 -1.77 15.85
N CYS A 3 13.16 -1.50 14.55
CA CYS A 3 12.04 -1.03 13.72
C CYS A 3 11.03 -2.14 13.37
N PHE A 4 11.47 -3.40 13.27
CA PHE A 4 10.56 -4.51 12.95
C PHE A 4 9.68 -4.89 14.15
N ASP A 5 10.21 -4.74 15.38
CA ASP A 5 9.48 -5.05 16.61
C ASP A 5 8.32 -4.08 16.87
N TRP A 6 8.50 -2.77 16.63
CA TRP A 6 7.43 -1.78 16.89
C TRP A 6 6.16 -2.02 16.07
N GLN A 7 6.30 -2.42 14.81
CA GLN A 7 5.14 -2.67 13.95
C GLN A 7 4.40 -3.94 14.38
N ASP A 8 5.12 -4.97 14.82
CA ASP A 8 4.53 -6.20 15.37
C ASP A 8 3.86 -5.93 16.72
N ASP A 9 4.52 -5.17 17.62
CA ASP A 9 3.97 -4.74 18.91
C ASP A 9 2.70 -3.90 18.75
N LEU A 10 2.68 -2.98 17.77
CA LEU A 10 1.48 -2.22 17.45
C LEU A 10 0.37 -3.15 16.94
N THR A 11 0.69 -4.08 16.06
CA THR A 11 -0.28 -5.00 15.47
C THR A 11 -0.88 -5.92 16.55
N THR A 12 -0.06 -6.49 17.41
CA THR A 12 -0.51 -7.34 18.53
C THR A 12 -1.39 -6.56 19.50
N THR A 13 -1.04 -5.32 19.81
CA THR A 13 -1.86 -4.43 20.65
C THR A 13 -3.23 -4.18 20.03
N LEU A 14 -3.30 -3.84 18.74
CA LEU A 14 -4.57 -3.59 18.05
C LEU A 14 -5.44 -4.86 18.00
N VAL A 15 -4.85 -6.02 17.76
CA VAL A 15 -5.58 -7.32 17.79
C VAL A 15 -6.15 -7.60 19.17
N GLN A 16 -5.37 -7.32 20.23
CA GLN A 16 -5.84 -7.50 21.60
C GLN A 16 -7.00 -6.56 21.93
N GLN A 17 -6.97 -5.31 21.43
CA GLN A 17 -8.10 -4.38 21.54
C GLN A 17 -9.33 -4.87 20.78
N CYS A 18 -9.18 -5.43 19.57
CA CYS A 18 -10.28 -6.06 18.84
C CYS A 18 -10.92 -7.20 19.65
N ARG A 19 -10.12 -8.06 20.28
CA ARG A 19 -10.62 -9.15 21.14
C ARG A 19 -11.38 -8.61 22.36
N GLN A 20 -10.85 -7.57 23.01
CA GLN A 20 -11.53 -6.93 24.14
C GLN A 20 -12.86 -6.26 23.71
N SER A 21 -12.86 -5.61 22.56
CA SER A 21 -14.07 -5.03 21.96
C SER A 21 -15.10 -6.12 21.64
N GLN A 22 -14.67 -7.27 21.11
CA GLN A 22 -15.55 -8.41 20.82
C GLN A 22 -16.33 -8.87 22.06
N LEU A 23 -15.65 -9.01 23.20
CA LEU A 23 -16.30 -9.38 24.47
C LEU A 23 -17.32 -8.33 24.93
N THR A 24 -17.01 -7.05 24.70
CA THR A 24 -17.90 -5.96 25.07
C THR A 24 -19.14 -5.94 24.18
N VAL A 25 -18.96 -6.10 22.86
CA VAL A 25 -20.04 -6.21 21.88
C VAL A 25 -20.92 -7.42 22.15
N GLN A 26 -20.35 -8.58 22.50
CA GLN A 26 -21.12 -9.76 22.90
C GLN A 26 -22.02 -9.48 24.10
N ARG A 27 -21.52 -8.80 25.14
CA ARG A 27 -22.36 -8.39 26.27
C ARG A 27 -23.47 -7.43 25.85
N ILE A 28 -23.21 -6.51 24.93
CA ILE A 28 -24.23 -5.60 24.39
C ILE A 28 -25.31 -6.40 23.66
N ILE A 29 -24.93 -7.37 22.83
CA ILE A 29 -25.86 -8.28 22.13
C ILE A 29 -26.76 -9.02 23.13
N GLU A 30 -26.18 -9.58 24.19
CA GLU A 30 -26.92 -10.29 25.24
C GLU A 30 -27.88 -9.38 26.02
N MET A 31 -27.50 -8.11 26.22
CA MET A 31 -28.28 -7.12 26.97
C MET A 31 -29.24 -6.28 26.11
N ALA A 32 -29.20 -6.40 24.79
CA ALA A 32 -30.00 -5.56 23.89
C ALA A 32 -31.51 -5.74 24.06
N GLY A 33 -31.95 -6.92 24.55
CA GLY A 33 -33.36 -7.19 24.86
C GLY A 33 -34.26 -7.03 23.65
N ASP A 34 -35.19 -6.07 23.70
CA ASP A 34 -36.14 -5.72 22.65
C ASP A 34 -35.67 -4.54 21.76
N ASN A 35 -34.49 -3.97 22.03
CA ASN A 35 -33.93 -2.90 21.20
C ASN A 35 -33.27 -3.48 19.95
N GLU A 36 -34.08 -3.81 18.94
CA GLU A 36 -33.63 -4.41 17.68
C GLU A 36 -32.63 -3.53 16.93
N ALA A 37 -32.79 -2.21 16.95
CA ALA A 37 -31.85 -1.29 16.30
C ALA A 37 -30.44 -1.43 16.88
N LEU A 38 -30.32 -1.45 18.22
CA LEU A 38 -29.05 -1.68 18.90
C LEU A 38 -28.49 -3.08 18.60
N LEU A 39 -29.35 -4.10 18.55
CA LEU A 39 -28.94 -5.47 18.24
C LEU A 39 -28.34 -5.57 16.82
N PHE A 40 -28.97 -4.97 15.81
CA PHE A 40 -28.45 -4.99 14.44
C PHE A 40 -27.11 -4.26 14.32
N GLU A 41 -26.96 -3.11 14.97
CA GLU A 41 -25.69 -2.38 15.00
C GLU A 41 -24.59 -3.19 15.70
N ALA A 42 -24.90 -3.81 16.84
CA ALA A 42 -23.97 -4.62 17.60
C ALA A 42 -23.54 -5.87 16.83
N LEU A 43 -24.47 -6.55 16.13
CA LEU A 43 -24.16 -7.69 15.28
C LEU A 43 -23.27 -7.28 14.10
N ASN A 44 -23.58 -6.18 13.41
CA ASN A 44 -22.75 -5.67 12.32
C ASN A 44 -21.33 -5.30 12.81
N ALA A 45 -21.21 -4.67 13.98
CA ALA A 45 -19.90 -4.41 14.59
C ALA A 45 -19.15 -5.70 14.93
N ASN A 46 -19.87 -6.74 15.37
CA ASN A 46 -19.28 -8.05 15.66
C ASN A 46 -18.69 -8.69 14.39
N ASP A 47 -19.40 -8.62 13.27
CA ASP A 47 -18.96 -9.17 11.98
C ASP A 47 -17.67 -8.49 11.50
N GLU A 48 -17.58 -7.16 11.57
CA GLU A 48 -16.35 -6.44 11.21
C GLU A 48 -15.18 -6.78 12.15
N ILE A 49 -15.42 -6.94 13.46
CA ILE A 49 -14.40 -7.40 14.40
C ILE A 49 -13.92 -8.82 14.05
N GLN A 50 -14.85 -9.76 13.80
CA GLN A 50 -14.51 -11.13 13.41
C GLN A 50 -13.71 -11.17 12.12
N LYS A 51 -14.06 -10.35 11.14
CA LYS A 51 -13.36 -10.22 9.86
C LYS A 51 -11.93 -9.71 10.02
N VAL A 52 -11.72 -8.67 10.83
CA VAL A 52 -10.37 -8.15 11.13
C VAL A 52 -9.52 -9.20 11.83
N LEU A 53 -10.08 -9.89 12.83
CA LEU A 53 -9.37 -10.97 13.54
C LEU A 53 -9.03 -12.13 12.62
N SER A 54 -9.96 -12.54 11.73
CA SER A 54 -9.71 -13.62 10.76
C SER A 54 -8.57 -13.26 9.80
N LYS A 55 -8.57 -12.03 9.28
CA LYS A 55 -7.50 -11.52 8.41
C LYS A 55 -6.14 -11.50 9.12
N TYR A 56 -6.11 -11.16 10.41
CA TYR A 56 -4.85 -11.19 11.17
C TYR A 56 -4.29 -12.62 11.29
N GLU A 57 -5.13 -13.62 11.57
CA GLU A 57 -4.69 -15.02 11.63
C GLU A 57 -4.20 -15.53 10.26
N GLU A 58 -4.83 -15.13 9.16
CA GLU A 58 -4.35 -15.42 7.80
C GLU A 58 -2.95 -14.86 7.54
N LEU A 59 -2.67 -13.63 7.97
CA LEU A 59 -1.36 -12.98 7.81
C LEU A 59 -0.28 -13.59 8.72
N LYS A 60 -0.69 -14.06 9.91
CA LYS A 60 0.20 -14.74 10.86
C LYS A 60 0.58 -16.14 10.39
N THR A 61 -0.29 -16.78 9.61
CA THR A 61 -0.02 -18.11 9.05
C THR A 61 0.93 -17.93 7.84
N PRO A 62 2.18 -18.40 7.89
CA PRO A 62 3.07 -18.26 6.74
C PRO A 62 2.44 -18.95 5.53
N SER A 63 2.22 -18.19 4.47
CA SER A 63 1.71 -18.68 3.20
C SER A 63 2.61 -19.83 2.72
N VAL A 64 2.09 -21.06 2.81
CA VAL A 64 2.77 -22.24 2.26
C VAL A 64 2.75 -22.06 0.74
N VAL A 65 3.82 -21.49 0.21
CA VAL A 65 4.08 -21.45 -1.22
C VAL A 65 4.05 -22.89 -1.71
N PRO A 66 3.20 -23.26 -2.69
CA PRO A 66 3.29 -24.57 -3.31
C PRO A 66 4.72 -24.72 -3.84
N SER A 67 5.45 -25.72 -3.32
CA SER A 67 6.77 -26.08 -3.83
C SER A 67 6.66 -26.18 -5.36
N ALA A 68 7.45 -25.34 -6.05
CA ALA A 68 7.50 -25.34 -7.51
C ALA A 68 7.72 -26.79 -7.99
N PRO A 69 7.01 -27.26 -9.04
CA PRO A 69 7.23 -28.60 -9.57
C PRO A 69 8.71 -28.75 -9.90
N GLU A 70 9.37 -29.77 -9.33
CA GLU A 70 10.77 -30.05 -9.66
C GLU A 70 10.92 -30.12 -11.19
N PRO A 71 11.91 -29.43 -11.77
CA PRO A 71 12.09 -29.40 -13.21
C PRO A 71 12.31 -30.82 -13.72
N ALA A 72 11.37 -31.30 -14.55
CA ALA A 72 11.46 -32.61 -15.18
C ALA A 72 12.74 -32.66 -16.03
N MET A 73 13.70 -33.49 -15.63
CA MET A 73 14.92 -33.74 -16.39
C MET A 73 14.57 -34.51 -17.66
N ILE A 74 14.45 -33.81 -18.79
CA ILE A 74 14.30 -34.42 -20.11
C ILE A 74 15.65 -35.06 -20.48
N PRO A 75 15.74 -36.38 -20.71
CA PRO A 75 16.97 -36.99 -21.19
C PRO A 75 17.30 -36.42 -22.57
N VAL A 76 18.48 -35.83 -22.70
CA VAL A 76 19.03 -35.36 -23.98
C VAL A 76 19.33 -36.61 -24.83
N ALA A 77 18.49 -36.89 -25.82
CA ALA A 77 18.81 -37.85 -26.86
C ALA A 77 19.91 -37.25 -27.75
N VAL A 78 21.04 -37.94 -27.84
CA VAL A 78 22.09 -37.65 -28.81
C VAL A 78 21.59 -38.11 -30.19
N GLU A 79 21.11 -37.16 -30.99
CA GLU A 79 20.86 -37.37 -32.42
C GLU A 79 22.22 -37.54 -33.13
N PRO A 80 22.40 -38.61 -33.94
CA PRO A 80 23.58 -38.77 -34.77
C PRO A 80 23.53 -37.86 -36.02
N ASP A 81 24.74 -37.58 -36.48
CA ASP A 81 25.17 -36.66 -37.53
C ASP A 81 24.54 -36.86 -38.92
N SER A 82 23.94 -35.77 -39.47
CA SER A 82 23.76 -35.37 -40.90
C SER A 82 22.97 -36.30 -41.87
N PRO A 83 22.30 -35.81 -42.97
CA PRO A 83 22.68 -34.66 -43.80
C PRO A 83 21.55 -33.71 -44.31
N VAL A 84 21.97 -32.46 -44.53
CA VAL A 84 21.55 -31.46 -45.54
C VAL A 84 20.23 -31.72 -46.30
N HIS A 85 19.18 -30.96 -45.98
CA HIS A 85 18.24 -30.51 -47.00
C HIS A 85 17.65 -29.12 -46.71
N ALA A 86 17.74 -28.28 -47.73
CA ALA A 86 17.43 -26.87 -47.74
C ALA A 86 15.94 -26.56 -47.53
N LYS A 87 15.67 -25.49 -46.78
CA LYS A 87 14.89 -24.31 -47.22
C LYS A 87 14.90 -23.29 -46.07
N GLU A 88 15.79 -22.32 -46.21
CA GLU A 88 15.72 -21.05 -45.51
C GLU A 88 14.48 -20.30 -45.99
N ASP A 89 13.56 -20.00 -45.08
CA ASP A 89 12.56 -18.96 -45.29
C ASP A 89 12.79 -17.86 -44.24
N ALA A 90 12.86 -16.64 -44.74
CA ALA A 90 13.66 -15.57 -44.19
C ALA A 90 12.92 -14.80 -43.10
N LEU A 91 13.34 -14.94 -41.84
CA LEU A 91 13.09 -13.90 -40.82
C LEU A 91 14.28 -12.94 -40.83
N VAL A 92 14.24 -12.01 -41.79
CA VAL A 92 15.22 -10.95 -41.95
C VAL A 92 15.31 -10.14 -40.66
N ARG A 93 16.45 -10.24 -39.96
CA ARG A 93 16.86 -9.27 -38.94
C ARG A 93 17.02 -7.92 -39.64
N LYS A 94 16.24 -6.92 -39.25
CA LYS A 94 16.50 -5.53 -39.64
C LYS A 94 17.49 -4.91 -38.65
N PRO A 95 18.70 -4.51 -39.06
CA PRO A 95 19.48 -3.52 -38.34
C PRO A 95 19.19 -2.14 -38.93
N ALA A 96 18.72 -1.22 -38.10
CA ALA A 96 18.76 0.21 -38.35
C ALA A 96 18.69 0.84 -36.96
N GLY A 97 19.62 1.64 -36.48
CA GLY A 97 20.62 2.44 -37.15
C GLY A 97 20.83 3.61 -36.21
N SER A 98 22.09 3.91 -35.91
CA SER A 98 22.50 5.02 -35.06
C SER A 98 21.87 6.35 -35.50
N ARG A 99 21.19 7.03 -34.57
CA ARG A 99 21.04 8.49 -34.50
C ARG A 99 21.34 8.79 -33.03
N GLY A 100 22.51 9.30 -32.64
CA GLY A 100 23.11 10.52 -33.17
C GLY A 100 22.20 11.69 -32.80
N GLY A 101 22.37 12.26 -31.61
CA GLY A 101 21.53 13.36 -31.13
C GLY A 101 21.91 13.80 -29.72
N ILE A 102 22.82 14.76 -29.68
CA ILE A 102 23.35 15.43 -28.50
C ILE A 102 22.23 16.34 -27.97
N HIS A 103 21.61 16.03 -26.84
CA HIS A 103 20.80 17.00 -26.09
C HIS A 103 21.04 16.76 -24.60
N GLY A 104 22.19 17.27 -24.13
CA GLY A 104 22.39 17.55 -22.71
C GLY A 104 21.66 18.84 -22.36
N GLY A 105 20.93 18.80 -21.24
CA GLY A 105 20.20 19.93 -20.65
C GLY A 105 18.72 19.92 -21.01
N SER A 106 17.84 20.07 -20.02
CA SER A 106 16.36 20.05 -20.13
C SER A 106 15.69 18.68 -19.92
N ASN A 107 16.07 17.98 -18.85
CA ASN A 107 15.19 16.97 -18.23
C ASN A 107 15.00 17.22 -16.72
N ASP A 108 15.67 18.23 -16.19
CA ASP A 108 15.54 18.77 -14.84
C ASP A 108 14.24 19.56 -14.68
N ASP A 109 13.88 20.42 -15.64
CA ASP A 109 12.63 21.19 -15.59
C ASP A 109 11.38 20.30 -15.48
N MET A 110 11.39 19.15 -16.17
CA MET A 110 10.28 18.18 -16.10
C MET A 110 10.23 17.44 -14.76
N MET A 111 11.36 17.34 -14.06
CA MET A 111 11.43 16.69 -12.75
C MET A 111 10.95 17.65 -11.65
N ASP A 112 11.24 18.95 -11.77
CA ASP A 112 10.74 19.98 -10.84
C ASP A 112 9.21 20.11 -10.88
N ASP A 113 8.59 20.08 -12.05
CA ASP A 113 7.11 20.12 -12.19
C ASP A 113 6.44 18.90 -11.56
N LEU A 114 7.06 17.72 -11.68
CA LEU A 114 6.57 16.48 -11.08
C LEU A 114 6.62 16.54 -9.55
N ASP A 115 7.71 17.07 -9.00
CA ASP A 115 7.85 17.26 -7.56
C ASP A 115 6.88 18.33 -7.03
N GLU A 116 6.59 19.38 -7.81
CA GLU A 116 5.61 20.43 -7.45
C GLU A 116 4.20 19.86 -7.29
N MET A 117 3.79 18.92 -8.15
CA MET A 117 2.47 18.28 -8.07
C MET A 117 2.36 17.27 -6.92
N ILE A 118 3.45 16.60 -6.55
CA ILE A 118 3.45 15.57 -5.50
C ILE A 118 3.64 16.17 -4.10
N PHE A 119 4.53 17.14 -3.95
CA PHE A 119 4.88 17.73 -2.66
C PHE A 119 4.25 19.10 -2.41
N GLY A 120 3.67 19.73 -3.43
CA GLY A 120 3.18 21.10 -3.39
C GLY A 120 4.31 22.13 -3.49
N LYS A 121 4.02 23.29 -4.07
CA LYS A 121 4.97 24.41 -4.23
C LYS A 121 5.63 24.76 -2.89
N LYS A 122 6.93 24.48 -2.74
CA LYS A 122 7.74 25.08 -1.67
C LYS A 122 8.17 26.50 -2.08
N GLY A 123 7.19 27.38 -2.22
CA GLY A 123 7.39 28.78 -2.60
C GLY A 123 7.46 29.69 -1.38
N GLY A 124 8.66 29.90 -0.85
CA GLY A 124 8.97 31.08 -0.06
C GLY A 124 9.63 32.13 -0.96
N GLY A 125 8.89 33.18 -1.35
CA GLY A 125 9.42 34.25 -2.20
C GLY A 125 8.48 35.44 -2.37
N THR A 126 8.60 36.40 -1.45
CA THR A 126 8.28 37.83 -1.54
C THR A 126 7.28 38.32 -2.60
N SER A 127 6.13 38.82 -2.15
CA SER A 127 5.45 39.94 -2.80
C SER A 127 5.02 40.94 -1.73
N GLN A 128 5.71 42.07 -1.74
CA GLN A 128 5.37 43.28 -1.00
C GLN A 128 4.03 43.80 -1.52
N VAL A 129 2.96 43.66 -0.73
CA VAL A 129 1.77 44.50 -0.85
C VAL A 129 1.32 44.84 0.57
N VAL A 130 1.66 46.06 0.98
CA VAL A 130 1.02 46.79 2.08
C VAL A 130 -0.47 46.91 1.75
N HIS A 131 -1.36 46.59 2.70
CA HIS A 131 -2.49 47.40 3.13
C HIS A 131 -3.31 46.65 4.21
N ASP A 132 -3.33 47.22 5.43
CA ASP A 132 -4.40 47.06 6.46
C ASP A 132 -5.80 47.22 5.81
N PRO A 133 -6.92 46.67 6.33
CA PRO A 133 -7.29 46.87 7.74
C PRO A 133 -8.13 45.79 8.45
N LYS A 134 -8.23 45.99 9.78
CA LYS A 134 -9.32 45.61 10.71
C LYS A 134 -9.15 44.37 11.60
N GLN A 135 -9.02 44.68 12.89
CA GLN A 135 -9.70 44.09 14.05
C GLN A 135 -10.44 42.76 13.81
N GLN A 136 -10.09 41.72 14.58
CA GLN A 136 -11.03 41.20 15.58
C GLN A 136 -10.28 40.45 16.70
N GLN A 137 -10.51 40.93 17.93
CA GLN A 137 -10.14 40.28 19.18
C GLN A 137 -10.72 38.86 19.27
N SER A 138 -9.95 37.93 19.83
CA SER A 138 -10.45 37.08 20.91
C SER A 138 -9.28 36.48 21.69
N SER A 139 -8.79 37.23 22.68
CA SER A 139 -8.27 36.68 23.91
C SER A 139 -9.44 36.11 24.72
N LYS A 140 -9.44 34.81 24.96
CA LYS A 140 -10.15 34.10 26.05
C LYS A 140 -9.40 32.78 26.18
N ASP A 141 -8.28 32.80 26.88
CA ASP A 141 -8.22 32.62 28.33
C ASP A 141 -8.75 31.25 28.76
N ASP A 142 -7.80 30.49 29.29
CA ASP A 142 -7.87 29.47 30.34
C ASP A 142 -8.71 28.20 30.08
N LEU A 143 -8.08 27.06 29.78
CA LEU A 143 -7.25 26.23 30.69
C LEU A 143 -8.11 25.52 31.78
N ILE A 144 -8.39 24.24 31.50
CA ILE A 144 -8.69 23.12 32.43
C ILE A 144 -10.00 23.20 33.21
N THR A 145 -10.86 22.18 33.03
CA THR A 145 -11.97 21.86 33.94
C THR A 145 -11.76 20.45 34.49
N PHE A 146 -11.90 20.30 35.81
CA PHE A 146 -11.77 19.04 36.56
C PHE A 146 -13.07 18.23 36.54
#